data_AF-A0A2G8S2G6-F1
#
_entry.id   AF-A0A2G8S2G6-F1
#
_cell.length_a   1.000
_cell.length_b   1.000
_cell.length_c   1.000
_cell.angle_alpha   90.00
_cell.angle_beta   90.00
_cell.angle_gamma   90.00
#
_symmetry.space_group_name_H-M   'P 1'
#
loop_
_entity.id
_entity.type
_entity.pdbx_description
1 polymer ?
#
loop_
_entity_poly.entity_id
_entity_poly.type
_entity_poly.pdbx_seq_one_letter_code
_entity_poly.pdbx_strand_id
1 'polypeptide(L)'
;MASTLLPSKIAAIGISKTGNLDVIEKLELPFPTPAPNQLVIKVEYAGVNFLDIQQREGSFPLQGPLPAGLGVEAAGTIVDVLARACTGRMF
;
A
#
# COMPACT_ATOMS: atom_id res chain seq x y z
N MET A 1 -0.34 -25.56 -7.88
CA MET A 1 0.13 -24.23 -7.41
C MET A 1 -0.48 -24.03 -6.03
N ALA A 2 0.34 -23.93 -4.98
CA ALA A 2 -0.18 -23.75 -3.62
C ALA A 2 -0.93 -22.42 -3.57
N SER A 3 -2.23 -22.46 -3.28
CA SER A 3 -3.00 -21.28 -2.91
C SER A 3 -2.46 -20.86 -1.53
N THR A 4 -1.49 -19.95 -1.52
CA THR A 4 -1.07 -19.30 -0.28
C THR A 4 -2.26 -18.49 0.19
N LEU A 5 -2.83 -18.86 1.34
CA LEU A 5 -3.89 -18.09 1.98
C LEU A 5 -3.36 -16.69 2.27
N LEU A 6 -3.87 -15.69 1.56
CA LEU A 6 -3.56 -14.29 1.82
C LEU A 6 -4.17 -13.90 3.18
N PRO A 7 -3.47 -13.08 3.98
CA PRO A 7 -3.99 -12.67 5.28
C PRO A 7 -5.20 -11.74 5.09
N SER A 8 -6.08 -11.67 6.10
CA SER A 8 -7.23 -10.75 6.07
C SER A 8 -6.85 -9.28 6.34
N LYS A 9 -5.69 -9.05 6.95
CA LYS A 9 -5.14 -7.74 7.27
C LYS A 9 -3.64 -7.66 6.97
N ILE A 10 -3.16 -6.44 6.80
CA ILE A 10 -1.75 -6.10 6.64
C ILE A 10 -1.34 -5.02 7.65
N ALA A 11 -0.04 -4.96 7.96
CA ALA A 11 0.53 -3.85 8.71
C ALA A 11 1.05 -2.79 7.73
N ALA A 12 0.84 -1.52 8.05
CA ALA A 12 1.38 -0.38 7.32
C ALA A 12 1.92 0.67 8.31
N ILE A 13 2.90 1.47 7.89
CA ILE A 13 3.26 2.71 8.58
C ILE A 13 2.42 3.82 7.96
N GLY A 14 1.73 4.59 8.80
CA GLY A 14 0.76 5.56 8.32
C GLY A 14 0.37 6.57 9.38
N ILE A 15 -0.75 7.24 9.12
CA ILE A 15 -1.33 8.27 9.99
C ILE A 15 -2.85 8.13 10.06
N SER A 16 -3.43 8.35 11.25
CA SER A 16 -4.88 8.52 11.43
C SER A 16 -5.34 9.99 11.39
N LYS A 17 -4.39 10.93 11.46
CA LYS A 17 -4.59 12.38 11.35
C LYS A 17 -3.30 13.05 10.87
N THR A 18 -3.39 14.20 10.24
CA THR A 18 -2.21 14.99 9.87
C THR A 18 -1.56 15.63 11.08
N GLY A 19 -0.24 15.89 11.01
CA GLY A 19 0.50 16.59 12.07
C GLY A 19 2.02 16.39 12.03
N ASN A 20 2.62 16.59 13.21
CA ASN A 20 4.06 16.40 13.45
C ASN A 20 4.46 14.92 13.47
N LEU A 21 5.72 14.61 13.76
CA LEU A 21 6.23 13.24 13.77
C LEU A 21 5.43 12.28 14.68
N ASP A 22 4.81 12.78 15.75
CA ASP A 22 4.06 11.98 16.72
C ASP A 22 2.77 11.36 16.15
N VAL A 23 2.33 11.76 14.95
CA VAL A 23 1.16 11.16 14.30
C VAL A 23 1.49 9.86 13.55
N ILE A 24 2.78 9.57 13.33
CA ILE A 24 3.22 8.37 12.62
C ILE A 24 3.01 7.16 13.52
N GLU A 25 2.25 6.20 13.01
CA GLU A 25 1.89 5.00 13.74
C GLU A 25 1.89 3.76 12.85
N LYS A 26 1.92 2.59 13.50
CA LYS A 26 1.69 1.31 12.82
C LYS A 26 0.19 1.07 12.76
N LEU A 27 -0.34 1.02 11.55
CA LEU A 27 -1.73 0.72 11.25
C LEU A 27 -1.92 -0.76 10.94
N GLU A 28 -3.10 -1.29 11.28
CA GLU A 28 -3.62 -2.53 10.70
C GLU A 28 -4.70 -2.19 9.67
N LEU A 29 -4.45 -2.52 8.41
CA LEU A 29 -5.37 -2.25 7.29
C LEU A 29 -5.92 -3.56 6.74
N PRO A 30 -7.12 -3.56 6.13
CA PRO A 30 -7.63 -4.73 5.42
C PRO A 30 -6.69 -5.10 4.27
N PHE A 31 -6.63 -6.39 3.93
CA PHE A 31 -5.88 -6.82 2.74
C PHE A 31 -6.47 -6.17 1.48
N PRO A 32 -5.64 -5.54 0.62
CA PRO A 32 -6.13 -4.81 -0.54
C PRO A 32 -6.72 -5.78 -1.58
N THR A 33 -7.85 -5.39 -2.18
CA THR A 33 -8.42 -6.11 -3.33
C THR A 33 -8.04 -5.37 -4.61
N PRO A 34 -7.28 -5.99 -5.53
CA PRO A 34 -6.85 -5.30 -6.74
C PRO A 34 -8.03 -5.01 -7.68
N ALA A 35 -8.14 -3.76 -8.16
CA ALA A 35 -9.05 -3.41 -9.24
C ALA A 35 -8.52 -3.94 -10.60
N PRO A 36 -9.29 -3.82 -11.70
CA PRO A 36 -8.76 -4.11 -13.03
C PRO A 36 -7.48 -3.32 -13.31
N ASN A 37 -6.47 -3.98 -13.86
CA ASN A 37 -5.13 -3.44 -14.13
C ASN A 37 -4.29 -3.06 -12.90
N GLN A 38 -4.70 -3.49 -11.71
CA GLN A 38 -3.87 -3.39 -10.51
C GLN A 38 -3.32 -4.77 -10.13
N LEU A 39 -2.22 -4.75 -9.41
CA LEU A 39 -1.61 -5.91 -8.78
C LEU A 39 -1.36 -5.59 -7.30
N VAL A 40 -1.25 -6.63 -6.49
CA VAL A 40 -0.85 -6.52 -5.08
C VAL A 40 0.57 -7.05 -4.96
N ILE A 41 1.45 -6.26 -4.36
CA ILE A 41 2.79 -6.69 -3.99
C ILE A 41 2.89 -6.92 -2.49
N LYS A 42 3.59 -7.98 -2.10
CA LYS A 42 4.18 -8.08 -0.77
C LYS A 42 5.43 -7.21 -0.74
N VAL A 43 5.32 -6.06 -0.09
CA VAL A 43 6.42 -5.10 0.05
C VAL A 43 7.57 -5.71 0.84
N GLU A 44 8.77 -5.66 0.29
CA GLU A 44 10.03 -6.05 0.95
C GLU A 44 10.92 -4.84 1.22
N TYR A 45 10.84 -3.83 0.34
CA TYR A 45 11.53 -2.57 0.47
C TYR A 45 10.57 -1.42 0.15
N ALA A 46 10.64 -0.35 0.94
CA ALA A 46 9.88 0.89 0.71
C ALA A 46 10.86 2.07 0.65
N GLY A 47 10.65 2.97 -0.31
CA GLY A 47 11.39 4.22 -0.42
C GLY A 47 10.83 5.26 0.56
N VAL A 48 11.70 6.11 1.10
CA VAL A 48 11.30 7.28 1.90
C VAL A 48 11.55 8.52 1.05
N ASN A 49 10.48 9.28 0.82
CA ASN A 49 10.46 10.44 -0.06
C ASN A 49 10.01 11.69 0.69
N PHE A 50 10.41 12.87 0.19
CA PHE A 50 9.98 14.15 0.78
C PHE A 50 8.45 14.34 0.72
N LEU A 51 7.79 13.68 -0.23
CA LEU A 51 6.33 13.68 -0.35
C LEU A 51 5.65 13.07 0.88
N ASP A 52 6.27 12.10 1.55
CA ASP A 52 5.72 11.49 2.77
C ASP A 52 5.58 12.52 3.89
N ILE A 53 6.53 13.47 3.98
CA ILE A 53 6.48 14.57 4.95
C ILE A 53 5.30 15.49 4.62
N GLN A 54 5.18 15.89 3.35
CA GLN A 54 4.13 16.81 2.91
C GLN A 54 2.73 16.20 3.09
N GLN A 55 2.58 14.90 2.84
CA GLN A 55 1.33 14.17 3.08
C GLN A 55 1.03 14.04 4.57
N ARG A 56 2.04 13.73 5.40
CA ARG A 56 1.89 13.59 6.86
C ARG A 56 1.46 14.91 7.52
N GLU A 57 2.09 16.03 7.16
CA GLU A 57 1.77 17.34 7.73
C GLU A 57 0.48 17.95 7.14
N GLY A 58 0.00 17.41 6.01
CA GLY A 58 -1.23 17.84 5.34
C GLY A 58 -1.04 18.97 4.33
N SER A 59 0.20 19.31 3.96
CA SER A 59 0.50 20.28 2.90
C SER A 59 0.29 19.71 1.49
N PHE A 60 0.22 18.38 1.37
CA PHE A 60 -0.11 17.68 0.12
C PHE A 60 -1.21 16.61 0.34
N PRO A 61 -2.13 16.40 -0.63
CA PRO A 61 -3.22 15.44 -0.46
C PRO A 61 -2.74 13.99 -0.33
N LEU A 62 -3.41 13.24 0.53
CA LEU A 62 -3.28 11.79 0.63
C LEU A 62 -3.96 11.10 -0.56
N GLN A 63 -3.48 9.90 -0.91
CA GLN A 63 -4.09 9.09 -1.97
C GLN A 63 -5.45 8.48 -1.58
N GLY A 64 -5.82 8.53 -0.29
CA GLY A 64 -7.06 7.98 0.24
C GLY A 64 -7.49 8.63 1.56
N PRO A 65 -8.66 8.24 2.11
CA PRO A 65 -9.13 8.74 3.39
C PRO A 65 -8.24 8.25 4.53
N LEU A 66 -8.24 9.00 5.63
CA LEU A 66 -7.65 8.54 6.88
C LEU A 66 -8.50 7.41 7.50
N PRO A 67 -7.89 6.42 8.18
CA PRO A 67 -6.45 6.22 8.34
C PRO A 67 -5.78 5.75 7.04
N ALA A 68 -4.61 6.32 6.73
CA ALA A 68 -3.91 6.09 5.46
C ALA A 68 -2.44 5.69 5.69
N GLY A 69 -1.95 4.77 4.86
CA GLY A 69 -0.52 4.44 4.80
C GLY A 69 0.30 5.58 4.18
N LEU A 70 1.53 5.76 4.65
CA LEU A 70 2.55 6.60 4.04
C LEU A 70 3.47 5.76 3.14
N GLY A 71 4.15 6.41 2.21
CA GLY A 71 5.00 5.76 1.21
C GLY A 71 4.39 5.79 -0.18
N VAL A 72 5.18 6.21 -1.16
CA VAL A 72 4.78 6.33 -2.57
C VAL A 72 5.59 5.43 -3.51
N GLU A 73 6.57 4.70 -2.97
CA GLU A 73 7.46 3.81 -3.71
C GLU A 73 7.75 2.53 -2.92
N ALA A 74 7.71 1.39 -3.60
CA ALA A 74 7.99 0.10 -3.00
C ALA A 74 8.51 -0.92 -4.03
N ALA A 75 9.24 -1.91 -3.54
CA ALA A 75 9.67 -3.08 -4.30
C ALA A 75 9.36 -4.36 -3.51
N GLY A 76 9.03 -5.43 -4.22
CA GLY A 76 8.73 -6.72 -3.62
C GLY A 76 8.12 -7.69 -4.62
N THR A 77 7.45 -8.71 -4.08
CA THR A 77 6.92 -9.83 -4.87
C THR A 77 5.44 -9.65 -5.17
N ILE A 78 5.00 -9.88 -6.40
CA ILE A 78 3.57 -9.90 -6.76
C ILE A 78 2.89 -11.10 -6.08
N VAL A 79 1.83 -10.85 -5.33
CA VAL A 79 1.09 -11.88 -4.58
C VAL A 79 -0.37 -12.02 -5.00
N ASP A 80 -0.94 -11.02 -5.68
CA ASP A 80 -2.29 -11.10 -6.22
C ASP A 80 -2.44 -10.21 -7.46
N VAL A 81 -3.31 -10.63 -8.36
CA VAL A 81 -3.73 -9.89 -9.56
C VAL A 81 -5.21 -10.17 -9.79
N LEU A 82 -5.96 -9.19 -10.30
CA LEU A 82 -7.33 -9.49 -10.71
C LEU A 82 -7.31 -10.44 -11.91
N ALA A 83 -7.99 -11.59 -11.82
CA ALA A 83 -7.95 -12.66 -12.83
C ALA A 83 -8.25 -12.21 -14.27
N ARG A 84 -8.98 -11.09 -14.47
CA ARG A 84 -9.26 -10.51 -15.80
C ARG A 84 -8.10 -9.69 -16.39
N ALA A 85 -7.10 -9.32 -15.60
CA ALA A 85 -5.89 -8.63 -16.07
C ALA A 85 -4.91 -9.59 -16.77
N CYS A 86 -5.07 -10.91 -16.61
CA CYS A 86 -4.29 -11.93 -17.30
C CYS A 86 -4.91 -12.31 -18.67
N THR A 87 -5.12 -11.34 -19.56
CA THR A 87 -5.31 -11.62 -21.01
C THR A 87 -4.01 -11.50 -21.81
N GLY A 88 -2.90 -11.20 -21.15
CA GLY A 88 -1.55 -11.21 -21.75
C GLY A 88 -0.94 -12.61 -21.77
N ARG A 89 -0.89 -13.20 -22.97
CA ARG A 89 -0.15 -14.41 -23.31
C ARG A 89 1.32 -14.25 -22.90
N MET A 90 1.90 -15.30 -22.31
CA MET A 90 3.34 -15.44 -22.06
C MET A 90 4.08 -15.32 -23.41
N PHE A 91 4.75 -14.19 -23.67
CA PHE A 91 6.03 -13.97 -24.38
C PHE A 91 6.36 -12.49 -24.35
#